data_AF-A0A2S8CJB0-F1
#
_entry.id   AF-A0A2S8CJB0-F1
#
_cell.length_a   1.000
_cell.length_b   1.000
_cell.length_c   1.000
_cell.angle_alpha   90.00
_cell.angle_beta   90.00
_cell.angle_gamma   90.00
#
_symmetry.space_group_name_H-M   'P 1'
#
loop_
_entity.id
_entity.type
_entity.pdbx_description
1 polymer ?
#
loop_
_entity_poly.entity_id
_entity_poly.type
_entity_poly.pdbx_seq_one_letter_code
_entity_poly.pdbx_strand_id
1 'polypeptide(L)'
;MVVAMSISRRLTAIALAGALTLGGTTAANAQENPAEKLSSQAQSQIDSAAAKFISSLPQEVKDTAHKLGIKLPSLAGAAETLRYETVAHLEEAGHTKSNSAQSTAQKWANEAAAGKVSFEDGVGHGTANKDKGTGAIFKLTEKEARDRTNWLDRKGNPHNEPTGFGVATATDGKYVYIAEFFLN
;
A
#
# COMPACT_ATOMS: atom_id res chain seq x y z
N MET A 1 -43.47 -37.59 -7.00
CA MET A 1 -42.48 -37.63 -5.90
C MET A 1 -41.33 -36.71 -6.29
N VAL A 2 -41.37 -35.45 -5.83
CA VAL A 2 -40.28 -34.47 -5.95
C VAL A 2 -40.32 -33.69 -4.64
N VAL A 3 -39.26 -33.83 -3.84
CA VAL A 3 -39.14 -33.27 -2.49
C VAL A 3 -38.73 -31.79 -2.61
N ALA A 4 -39.56 -30.89 -2.08
CA ALA A 4 -39.23 -29.49 -1.90
C ALA A 4 -38.21 -29.36 -0.74
N MET A 5 -36.99 -28.93 -1.04
CA MET A 5 -35.98 -28.62 -0.03
C MET A 5 -36.16 -27.17 0.41
N SER A 6 -36.75 -26.95 1.59
CA SER A 6 -36.76 -25.65 2.26
C SER A 6 -35.42 -25.45 2.98
N ILE A 7 -34.71 -24.38 2.64
CA ILE A 7 -33.44 -24.02 3.29
C ILE A 7 -33.79 -23.17 4.51
N SER A 8 -33.90 -23.82 5.67
CA SER A 8 -34.03 -23.17 6.97
C SER A 8 -32.73 -22.43 7.33
N ARG A 9 -32.75 -21.09 7.28
CA ARG A 9 -31.69 -20.25 7.87
C ARG A 9 -31.82 -20.30 9.40
N ARG A 10 -30.91 -21.00 10.07
CA ARG A 10 -30.76 -20.94 11.52
C ARG A 10 -30.07 -19.63 11.91
N LEU A 11 -30.84 -18.71 12.49
CA LEU A 11 -30.31 -17.55 13.21
C LEU A 11 -29.90 -18.01 14.61
N THR A 12 -28.60 -18.15 14.86
CA THR A 12 -28.07 -18.41 16.20
C THR A 12 -27.94 -17.07 16.92
N ALA A 13 -28.89 -16.76 17.80
CA ALA A 13 -28.79 -15.66 18.74
C ALA A 13 -27.81 -16.07 19.86
N ILE A 14 -26.68 -15.37 19.97
CA ILE A 14 -25.74 -15.54 21.08
C ILE A 14 -26.20 -14.63 22.22
N ALA A 15 -26.78 -15.20 23.26
CA ALA A 15 -27.05 -14.52 24.52
C ALA A 15 -25.77 -14.51 25.36
N LEU A 16 -25.12 -13.36 25.52
CA LEU A 16 -24.06 -13.18 26.51
C LEU A 16 -24.67 -12.79 27.85
N ALA A 17 -24.75 -13.76 28.77
CA ALA A 17 -24.94 -13.50 30.19
C ALA A 17 -23.56 -13.34 30.84
N GLY A 18 -23.21 -12.12 31.24
CA GLY A 18 -22.02 -11.83 32.05
C GLY A 18 -22.44 -11.42 33.45
N ALA A 19 -22.17 -12.28 34.44
CA ALA A 19 -22.38 -11.98 35.84
C ALA A 19 -21.36 -10.94 36.32
N LEU A 20 -21.84 -9.80 36.85
CA LEU A 20 -21.01 -8.79 37.50
C LEU A 20 -20.70 -9.25 38.94
N THR A 21 -19.54 -9.84 39.17
CA THR A 21 -18.98 -10.01 40.52
C THR A 21 -18.17 -8.77 40.89
N LEU A 22 -18.70 -7.96 41.80
CA LEU A 22 -17.98 -6.86 42.44
C LEU A 22 -17.08 -7.43 43.55
N GLY A 23 -15.77 -7.19 43.48
CA GLY A 23 -14.87 -7.42 44.60
C GLY A 23 -13.39 -7.31 44.25
N GLY A 24 -12.68 -6.43 44.96
CA GLY A 24 -11.22 -6.49 45.10
C GLY A 24 -10.45 -5.38 44.39
N THR A 25 -9.97 -4.41 45.15
CA THR A 25 -9.02 -3.37 44.75
C THR A 25 -7.67 -3.99 44.40
N THR A 26 -7.33 -4.07 43.11
CA THR A 26 -5.96 -4.26 42.60
C THR A 26 -5.76 -3.46 41.32
N ALA A 27 -4.56 -2.94 41.15
CA ALA A 27 -4.13 -1.94 40.16
C ALA A 27 -4.82 -2.00 38.78
N ALA A 28 -5.22 -0.83 38.30
CA ALA A 28 -5.74 -0.61 36.96
C ALA A 28 -4.71 -0.98 35.89
N ASN A 29 -4.73 -2.24 35.45
CA ASN A 29 -4.33 -2.56 34.09
C ASN A 29 -5.45 -2.00 33.21
N ALA A 30 -5.11 -1.11 32.28
CA ALA A 30 -6.02 -0.71 31.22
C ALA A 30 -6.40 -1.97 30.45
N GLN A 31 -7.56 -2.54 30.78
CA GLN A 31 -8.10 -3.69 30.07
C GLN A 31 -8.41 -3.21 28.65
N GLU A 32 -7.59 -3.65 27.70
CA GLU A 32 -7.80 -3.39 26.27
C GLU A 32 -9.28 -3.63 25.94
N ASN A 33 -9.96 -2.60 25.45
CA ASN A 33 -11.38 -2.67 25.19
C ASN A 33 -11.65 -3.71 24.09
N PRO A 34 -12.36 -4.83 24.38
CA PRO A 34 -12.59 -5.89 23.39
C PRO A 34 -13.25 -5.38 22.11
N ALA A 35 -14.01 -4.28 22.20
CA ALA A 35 -14.65 -3.62 21.06
C ALA A 35 -13.63 -2.91 20.14
N GLU A 36 -12.56 -2.31 20.68
CA GLU A 36 -11.50 -1.68 19.88
C GLU A 36 -10.70 -2.73 19.11
N LYS A 37 -10.48 -3.91 19.71
CA LYS A 37 -9.80 -5.03 19.06
C LYS A 37 -10.63 -5.61 17.92
N LEU A 38 -11.93 -5.80 18.13
CA LEU A 38 -12.89 -6.22 17.10
C LEU A 38 -13.01 -5.19 15.97
N SER A 39 -13.06 -3.90 16.30
CA SER A 39 -13.10 -2.81 15.33
C SER A 39 -11.83 -2.76 14.47
N SER A 40 -10.65 -2.85 15.11
CA SER A 40 -9.35 -2.89 14.42
C SER A 40 -9.23 -4.10 13.50
N GLN A 41 -9.72 -5.26 13.93
CA GLN A 41 -9.71 -6.48 13.13
C GLN A 41 -10.68 -6.40 11.94
N ALA A 42 -11.87 -5.83 12.12
CA ALA A 42 -12.82 -5.58 11.03
C ALA A 42 -12.26 -4.59 10.00
N GLN A 43 -11.63 -3.51 10.46
CA GLN A 43 -11.00 -2.52 9.58
C GLN A 43 -9.87 -3.14 8.75
N SER A 44 -9.01 -3.95 9.38
CA SER A 44 -7.93 -4.66 8.68
C SER A 44 -8.45 -5.59 7.57
N GLN A 45 -9.62 -6.22 7.75
CA GLN A 45 -10.24 -7.05 6.70
C GLN A 45 -10.77 -6.21 5.53
N ILE A 46 -11.37 -5.04 5.82
CA ILE A 46 -11.83 -4.09 4.79
C ILE A 46 -10.65 -3.57 3.99
N ASP A 47 -9.56 -3.17 4.66
CA ASP A 47 -8.36 -2.65 4.01
C ASP A 47 -7.70 -3.71 3.12
N SER A 48 -7.65 -4.95 3.60
CA SER A 48 -7.15 -6.10 2.83
C SER A 48 -8.01 -6.38 1.59
N ALA A 49 -9.33 -6.28 1.70
CA ALA A 49 -10.25 -6.47 0.58
C ALA A 49 -10.14 -5.33 -0.43
N ALA A 50 -10.03 -4.08 0.03
CA ALA A 50 -9.82 -2.91 -0.81
C ALA A 50 -8.49 -2.99 -1.57
N ALA A 51 -7.41 -3.40 -0.90
CA ALA A 51 -6.10 -3.60 -1.53
C ALA A 51 -6.15 -4.65 -2.64
N LYS A 52 -6.82 -5.79 -2.40
CA LYS A 52 -7.03 -6.83 -3.42
C LYS A 52 -7.86 -6.32 -4.60
N PHE A 53 -8.94 -5.59 -4.32
CA PHE A 53 -9.79 -5.01 -5.36
C PHE A 53 -9.00 -4.03 -6.24
N ILE A 54 -8.32 -3.06 -5.63
CA ILE A 54 -7.51 -2.07 -6.36
C ILE A 54 -6.38 -2.76 -7.13
N SER A 55 -5.70 -3.74 -6.53
CA SER A 55 -4.66 -4.50 -7.23
C SER A 55 -5.21 -5.26 -8.44
N SER A 56 -6.47 -5.72 -8.38
CA SER A 56 -7.15 -6.42 -9.48
C SER A 56 -7.69 -5.50 -10.58
N LEU A 57 -7.75 -4.18 -10.33
CA LEU A 57 -8.19 -3.24 -11.36
C LEU A 57 -7.18 -3.25 -12.52
N PRO A 58 -7.66 -3.25 -13.78
CA PRO A 58 -6.81 -3.00 -14.94
C PRO A 58 -6.04 -1.70 -14.78
N GLN A 59 -4.83 -1.64 -15.34
CA GLN A 59 -3.98 -0.47 -15.20
C GLN A 59 -4.66 0.76 -15.82
N GLU A 60 -5.38 0.58 -16.93
CA GLU A 60 -6.15 1.62 -17.61
C GLU A 60 -7.22 2.23 -16.71
N VAL A 61 -7.85 1.45 -15.82
CA VAL A 61 -8.85 1.96 -14.88
C VAL A 61 -8.19 2.81 -13.80
N LYS A 62 -7.02 2.40 -13.33
CA LYS A 62 -6.23 3.18 -12.36
C LYS A 62 -5.73 4.49 -12.99
N ASP A 63 -5.27 4.43 -14.24
CA ASP A 63 -4.87 5.58 -15.06
C ASP A 63 -6.02 6.59 -15.19
N THR A 64 -7.22 6.11 -15.56
CA THR A 64 -8.39 6.97 -15.72
C THR A 64 -8.84 7.58 -14.40
N ALA A 65 -8.84 6.82 -13.31
CA ALA A 65 -9.18 7.34 -11.98
C ALA A 65 -8.25 8.50 -11.57
N HIS A 66 -6.95 8.34 -11.80
CA HIS A 66 -5.95 9.39 -11.54
C HIS A 66 -6.20 10.63 -12.43
N LYS A 67 -6.37 10.46 -13.74
CA LYS A 67 -6.66 11.56 -14.68
C LYS A 67 -7.91 12.35 -14.34
N LEU A 68 -8.92 11.69 -13.76
CA LEU A 68 -10.17 12.32 -13.34
C LEU A 68 -10.12 12.91 -11.92
N GLY A 69 -8.96 12.85 -11.24
CA GLY A 69 -8.81 13.34 -9.87
C GLY A 69 -9.52 12.48 -8.82
N ILE A 70 -9.91 11.25 -9.18
CA ILE A 70 -10.60 10.32 -8.27
C ILE A 70 -9.56 9.68 -7.37
N LYS A 71 -9.55 10.08 -6.09
CA LYS A 71 -8.69 9.46 -5.07
C LYS A 71 -9.19 8.05 -4.77
N LEU A 72 -8.38 7.06 -5.09
CA LEU A 72 -8.63 5.69 -4.71
C LEU A 72 -8.54 5.58 -3.17
N PRO A 73 -9.57 5.03 -2.49
CA PRO A 73 -9.51 4.80 -1.05
C PRO A 73 -8.46 3.72 -0.74
N SER A 74 -8.02 3.64 0.52
CA SER A 74 -7.02 2.68 1.06
C SER A 74 -5.54 2.96 0.72
N LEU A 75 -4.68 2.24 1.44
CA LEU A 75 -3.23 2.16 1.23
C LEU A 75 -2.83 1.85 -0.22
N ALA A 76 -3.55 0.93 -0.89
CA ALA A 76 -3.27 0.59 -2.28
C ALA A 76 -3.60 1.74 -3.24
N GLY A 77 -4.64 2.52 -2.93
CA GLY A 77 -4.97 3.73 -3.66
C GLY A 77 -3.90 4.81 -3.52
N ALA A 78 -3.42 5.03 -2.29
CA ALA A 78 -2.31 5.94 -2.01
C ALA A 78 -1.01 5.50 -2.74
N ALA A 79 -0.71 4.20 -2.76
CA ALA A 79 0.43 3.64 -3.47
C ALA A 79 0.36 3.91 -4.98
N GLU A 80 -0.82 3.72 -5.58
CA GLU A 80 -0.98 3.92 -7.02
C GLU A 80 -0.88 5.39 -7.41
N THR A 81 -1.54 6.29 -6.65
CA THR A 81 -1.40 7.74 -6.85
C THR A 81 0.06 8.17 -6.71
N LEU A 82 0.76 7.70 -5.66
CA LEU A 82 2.16 8.03 -5.47
C LEU A 82 3.04 7.59 -6.66
N ARG A 83 2.80 6.39 -7.20
CA ARG A 83 3.52 5.89 -8.38
C ARG A 83 3.33 6.83 -9.58
N TYR A 84 2.09 7.23 -9.87
CA TYR A 84 1.77 8.13 -10.99
C TYR A 84 2.48 9.47 -10.87
N GLU A 85 2.35 10.11 -9.71
CA GLU A 85 2.94 11.44 -9.48
C GLU A 85 4.46 11.39 -9.53
N THR A 86 5.07 10.31 -9.04
CA THR A 86 6.53 10.12 -9.14
C THR A 86 6.96 9.97 -10.60
N VAL A 87 6.23 9.20 -11.41
CA VAL A 87 6.51 9.06 -12.85
C VAL A 87 6.41 10.42 -13.55
N ALA A 88 5.32 11.16 -13.33
CA ALA A 88 5.12 12.47 -13.95
C ALA A 88 6.23 13.44 -13.56
N HIS A 89 6.57 13.52 -12.28
CA HIS A 89 7.63 14.38 -11.77
C HIS A 89 9.01 14.06 -12.39
N LEU A 90 9.33 12.77 -12.59
CA LEU A 90 10.58 12.36 -13.23
C LEU A 90 10.60 12.67 -14.74
N GLU A 91 9.46 12.56 -15.42
CA GLU A 91 9.34 12.98 -16.83
C GLU A 91 9.51 14.50 -16.96
N GLU A 92 8.93 15.30 -16.04
CA GLU A 92 9.14 16.75 -15.99
C GLU A 92 10.59 17.14 -15.71
N ALA A 93 11.31 16.33 -14.92
CA ALA A 93 12.74 16.49 -14.67
C ALA A 93 13.61 16.09 -15.88
N GLY A 94 13.01 15.53 -16.94
CA GLY A 94 13.67 15.19 -18.21
C GLY A 94 14.04 13.72 -18.37
N HIS A 95 13.76 12.86 -17.39
CA HIS A 95 14.05 11.42 -17.50
C HIS A 95 13.09 10.72 -18.47
N THR A 96 13.50 9.55 -18.96
CA THR A 96 12.71 8.77 -19.93
C THR A 96 12.28 7.41 -19.36
N LYS A 97 11.03 7.02 -19.56
CA LYS A 97 10.56 5.68 -19.13
C LYS A 97 11.34 4.58 -19.83
N SER A 98 11.78 3.57 -19.08
CA SER A 98 12.50 2.40 -19.59
C SER A 98 11.89 1.11 -19.07
N ASN A 99 11.57 0.18 -19.98
CA ASN A 99 11.00 -1.13 -19.61
C ASN A 99 11.93 -1.96 -18.73
N SER A 100 13.25 -1.86 -18.96
CA SER A 100 14.26 -2.59 -18.15
C SER A 100 14.36 -2.02 -16.74
N ALA A 101 14.33 -0.69 -16.61
CA ALA A 101 14.30 -0.02 -15.32
C ALA A 101 12.99 -0.31 -14.58
N GLN A 102 11.85 -0.26 -15.27
CA GLN A 102 10.53 -0.59 -14.72
C GLN A 102 10.46 -2.03 -14.18
N SER A 103 11.01 -2.99 -14.92
CA SER A 103 11.08 -4.38 -14.45
C SER A 103 11.92 -4.53 -13.18
N THR A 104 13.01 -3.78 -13.08
CA THR A 104 13.88 -3.76 -11.89
C THR A 104 13.17 -3.12 -10.70
N ALA A 105 12.56 -1.95 -10.89
CA ALA A 105 11.76 -1.28 -9.87
C ALA A 105 10.65 -2.19 -9.34
N GLN A 106 9.94 -2.92 -10.22
CA GLN A 106 8.90 -3.86 -9.77
C GLN A 106 9.45 -5.00 -8.93
N LYS A 107 10.61 -5.57 -9.31
CA LYS A 107 11.27 -6.61 -8.50
C LYS A 107 11.65 -6.07 -7.12
N TRP A 108 12.21 -4.87 -7.07
CA TRP A 108 12.60 -4.19 -5.83
C TRP A 108 11.41 -3.91 -4.91
N ALA A 109 10.30 -3.38 -5.44
CA ALA A 109 9.08 -3.16 -4.67
C ALA A 109 8.52 -4.48 -4.11
N ASN A 110 8.53 -5.55 -4.91
CA ASN A 110 8.07 -6.87 -4.48
C ASN A 110 9.01 -7.51 -3.43
N GLU A 111 10.33 -7.35 -3.57
CA GLU A 111 11.30 -7.77 -2.56
C GLU A 111 11.03 -7.10 -1.21
N ALA A 112 10.76 -5.80 -1.24
CA ALA A 112 10.43 -5.02 -0.05
C ALA A 112 9.12 -5.45 0.61
N ALA A 113 8.04 -5.60 -0.17
CA ALA A 113 6.76 -6.08 0.34
C ALA A 113 6.84 -7.52 0.87
N ALA A 114 7.78 -8.33 0.37
CA ALA A 114 8.07 -9.67 0.87
C ALA A 114 9.00 -9.69 2.11
N GLY A 115 9.40 -8.53 2.64
CA GLY A 115 10.28 -8.41 3.81
C GLY A 115 11.74 -8.80 3.56
N LYS A 116 12.19 -8.79 2.30
CA LYS A 116 13.56 -9.18 1.91
C LYS A 116 14.55 -8.02 1.88
N VAL A 117 14.06 -6.79 2.07
CA VAL A 117 14.86 -5.56 2.02
C VAL A 117 15.04 -5.04 3.44
N SER A 118 16.28 -4.70 3.78
CA SER A 118 16.59 -3.98 5.02
C SER A 118 16.42 -2.48 4.78
N PHE A 119 15.89 -1.78 5.77
CA PHE A 119 15.61 -0.35 5.71
C PHE A 119 16.36 0.38 6.82
N GLU A 120 17.06 1.45 6.43
CA GLU A 120 17.68 2.43 7.33
C GLU A 120 16.96 3.75 7.10
N ASP A 121 16.40 4.34 8.16
CA ASP A 121 15.60 5.58 8.11
C ASP A 121 14.48 5.58 7.04
N GLY A 122 13.87 4.41 6.81
CA GLY A 122 12.79 4.24 5.83
C GLY A 122 13.25 4.08 4.38
N VAL A 123 14.56 4.03 4.13
CA VAL A 123 15.16 3.84 2.80
C VAL A 123 15.87 2.49 2.73
N GLY A 124 15.65 1.75 1.66
CA GLY A 124 16.30 0.49 1.38
C GLY A 124 16.76 0.39 -0.07
N HIS A 125 17.48 -0.67 -0.40
CA HIS A 125 17.96 -0.95 -1.76
C HIS A 125 17.62 -2.38 -2.16
N GLY A 126 17.16 -2.55 -3.39
CA GLY A 126 16.86 -3.88 -3.92
C GLY A 126 18.13 -4.65 -4.28
N THR A 127 17.98 -5.95 -4.49
CA THR A 127 19.13 -6.83 -4.73
C THR A 127 19.43 -7.08 -6.20
N ALA A 128 18.42 -6.95 -7.08
CA ALA A 128 18.55 -7.16 -8.52
C ALA A 128 19.24 -5.99 -9.24
N ASN A 129 20.03 -6.29 -10.27
CA ASN A 129 20.56 -5.33 -11.26
C ASN A 129 21.34 -4.12 -10.68
N LYS A 130 22.03 -4.30 -9.55
CA LYS A 130 22.84 -3.25 -8.90
C LYS A 130 23.98 -2.71 -9.79
N ASP A 131 24.38 -3.46 -10.80
CA ASP A 131 25.41 -3.10 -11.78
C ASP A 131 24.85 -2.30 -12.98
N LYS A 132 23.53 -2.27 -13.16
CA LYS A 132 22.86 -1.64 -14.32
C LYS A 132 22.36 -0.23 -14.05
N GLY A 133 22.39 0.22 -12.81
CA GLY A 133 21.75 1.45 -12.40
C GLY A 133 21.81 1.69 -10.91
N THR A 134 21.21 2.79 -10.49
CA THR A 134 21.09 3.21 -9.10
C THR A 134 19.64 3.47 -8.74
N GLY A 135 19.33 3.56 -7.46
CA GLY A 135 17.98 3.80 -7.01
C GLY A 135 17.75 3.49 -5.54
N ALA A 136 16.51 3.68 -5.11
CA ALA A 136 16.10 3.49 -3.73
C ALA A 136 14.70 2.88 -3.65
N ILE A 137 14.42 2.26 -2.52
CA ILE A 137 13.09 1.81 -2.11
C ILE A 137 12.71 2.59 -0.86
N PHE A 138 11.60 3.31 -0.90
CA PHE A 138 11.07 4.00 0.27
C PHE A 138 9.96 3.17 0.90
N LYS A 139 10.03 2.99 2.22
CA LYS A 139 8.99 2.37 3.05
C LYS A 139 8.18 3.47 3.71
N LEU A 140 6.93 3.61 3.29
CA LEU A 140 6.06 4.72 3.68
C LEU A 140 4.78 4.18 4.32
N THR A 141 4.30 4.82 5.38
CA THR A 141 2.91 4.71 5.81
C THR A 141 1.97 5.33 4.77
N GLU A 142 0.66 5.09 4.88
CA GLU A 142 -0.32 5.74 4.00
C GLU A 142 -0.21 7.27 4.07
N LYS A 143 -0.02 7.82 5.26
CA LYS A 143 0.14 9.25 5.46
C LYS A 143 1.39 9.79 4.76
N GLU A 144 2.53 9.15 4.95
CA GLU A 144 3.79 9.57 4.30
C GLU A 144 3.73 9.45 2.79
N ALA A 145 3.05 8.43 2.25
CA ALA A 145 2.82 8.31 0.81
C ALA A 145 2.01 9.50 0.27
N ARG A 146 0.95 9.91 0.98
CA ARG A 146 0.13 11.09 0.62
C ARG A 146 0.92 12.40 0.75
N ASP A 147 1.71 12.54 1.81
CA ASP A 147 2.54 13.72 2.02
C ASP A 147 3.61 13.84 0.92
N ARG A 148 4.22 12.71 0.50
CA ARG A 148 5.15 12.66 -0.64
C ARG A 148 4.45 13.01 -1.95
N THR A 149 3.24 12.50 -2.20
CA THR A 149 2.43 12.91 -3.36
C THR A 149 2.24 14.43 -3.40
N ASN A 150 1.87 15.05 -2.28
CA ASN A 150 1.70 16.51 -2.25
C ASN A 150 3.03 17.27 -2.47
N TRP A 151 4.15 16.70 -2.04
CA TRP A 151 5.50 17.26 -2.28
C TRP A 151 5.87 17.25 -3.77
N LEU A 152 5.39 16.25 -4.52
CA LEU A 152 5.65 16.04 -5.96
C LEU A 152 4.85 16.99 -6.87
N ASP A 153 3.80 17.64 -6.36
CA ASP A 153 3.02 18.69 -7.07
C ASP A 153 3.85 19.97 -7.37
N ARG A 154 5.12 19.99 -6.95
CA ARG A 154 6.06 21.05 -7.28
C ARG A 154 6.80 20.67 -8.55
N LYS A 155 7.08 21.68 -9.38
CA LYS A 155 7.80 21.51 -10.65
C LYS A 155 9.08 20.69 -10.44
N GLY A 156 9.24 19.64 -11.23
CA GLY A 156 10.47 18.85 -11.26
C GLY A 156 11.70 19.73 -11.49
N ASN A 157 12.74 19.55 -10.68
CA ASN A 157 14.02 20.18 -10.95
C ASN A 157 14.65 19.48 -12.16
N PRO A 158 14.94 20.20 -13.26
CA PRO A 158 15.55 19.60 -14.44
C PRO A 158 16.86 18.91 -14.06
N HIS A 159 17.04 17.66 -14.48
CA HIS A 159 18.27 16.92 -14.26
C HIS A 159 19.27 17.20 -15.39
N ASN A 160 20.53 17.43 -15.04
CA ASN A 160 21.58 17.75 -16.02
C ASN A 160 21.92 16.53 -16.91
N GLU A 161 21.68 15.33 -16.39
CA GLU A 161 21.96 14.04 -17.02
C GLU A 161 20.73 13.14 -16.92
N PRO A 162 19.73 13.32 -17.80
CA PRO A 162 18.52 12.50 -17.75
C PRO A 162 18.81 11.06 -18.19
N THR A 163 18.41 10.12 -17.34
CA THR A 163 18.58 8.67 -17.57
C THR A 163 17.25 7.95 -17.76
N GLY A 164 17.32 6.71 -18.25
CA GLY A 164 16.16 5.83 -18.36
C GLY A 164 15.72 5.34 -16.97
N PHE A 165 14.44 5.49 -16.61
CA PHE A 165 13.94 5.18 -15.27
C PHE A 165 12.74 4.23 -15.24
N GLY A 166 12.49 3.68 -14.06
CA GLY A 166 11.30 2.92 -13.73
C GLY A 166 10.85 3.19 -12.29
N VAL A 167 9.53 3.21 -12.08
CA VAL A 167 8.92 3.41 -10.76
C VAL A 167 7.83 2.37 -10.55
N ALA A 168 7.90 1.65 -9.44
CA ALA A 168 6.91 0.65 -9.09
C ALA A 168 6.54 0.75 -7.62
N THR A 169 5.33 0.32 -7.30
CA THR A 169 4.86 0.24 -5.92
C THR A 169 4.40 -1.17 -5.59
N ALA A 170 4.50 -1.52 -4.31
CA ALA A 170 3.93 -2.71 -3.71
C ALA A 170 3.49 -2.39 -2.28
N THR A 171 2.60 -3.21 -1.71
CA THR A 171 2.15 -3.04 -0.32
C THR A 171 2.16 -4.39 0.40
N ASP A 172 2.42 -4.37 1.71
CA ASP A 172 2.26 -5.53 2.60
C ASP A 172 0.95 -5.47 3.42
N GLY A 173 0.08 -4.51 3.08
CA GLY A 173 -1.13 -4.19 3.84
C GLY A 173 -0.94 -3.16 4.97
N LYS A 174 0.31 -2.83 5.33
CA LYS A 174 0.64 -1.81 6.35
C LYS A 174 1.42 -0.64 5.78
N TYR A 175 2.36 -0.91 4.89
CA TYR A 175 3.23 0.07 4.26
C TYR A 175 3.10 0.05 2.74
N VAL A 176 3.31 1.22 2.14
CA VAL A 176 3.61 1.40 0.72
C VAL A 176 5.13 1.31 0.55
N TYR A 177 5.56 0.45 -0.36
CA TYR A 177 6.94 0.38 -0.82
C TYR A 177 6.98 0.96 -2.22
N ILE A 178 7.62 2.12 -2.40
CA ILE A 178 7.88 2.69 -3.72
C ILE A 178 9.35 2.49 -4.07
N ALA A 179 9.60 1.84 -5.21
CA ALA A 179 10.94 1.63 -5.74
C ALA A 179 11.13 2.55 -6.96
N GLU A 180 12.21 3.32 -6.93
CA GLU A 180 12.68 4.19 -8.01
C GLU A 180 14.03 3.63 -8.49
N PHE A 181 14.15 3.34 -9.79
CA PHE A 181 15.38 2.81 -10.38
C PHE A 181 15.75 3.58 -11.65
N PHE A 182 17.01 3.96 -11.76
CA PHE A 182 17.59 4.75 -12.83
C PHE A 182 18.75 3.99 -13.45
N LEU A 183 18.75 3.85 -14.78
CA LEU A 183 19.87 3.27 -15.51
C LEU A 183 21.11 4.17 -15.43
N ASN A 184 22.28 3.56 -15.52
CA ASN A 184 23.55 4.26 -15.73
C ASN A 184 23.65 4.84 -17.15
#